data_AF-A0A941LA99-F1
#
_entry.id   AF-A0A941LA99-F1
#
_cell.length_a   1.000
_cell.length_b   1.000
_cell.length_c   1.000
_cell.angle_alpha   90.00
_cell.angle_beta   90.00
_cell.angle_gamma   90.00
#
_symmetry.space_group_name_H-M   'P 1'
#
loop_
_entity.id
_entity.type
_entity.pdbx_description
1 polymer ?
#
loop_
_entity_poly.entity_id
_entity_poly.type
_entity_poly.pdbx_seq_one_letter_code
_entity_poly.pdbx_strand_id
1 'polypeptide(L)'
;MNWKLLEQRSYTPYSNTPKACIIVGKSGNYYPGVRIENISFPLTIPAIQAACCFCLADGDTPESVLLKDDSYLEQLDFWVKEFDLKKEVVTNIENVQFGDATISLEPSQVKNKLIELLKDAITIHSDFPVSALLLTPAGYVSGVNVEVSDWTLGICAERLAIAKTISYGIENLESMSLHTLKGEFSSPCGACRQVIHEHLPDNEINFFHADGTLSVHYTSDLLPLSFSSTSLTK
;
A
#
# COMPACT_ATOMS: atom_id res chain seq x y z
N MET A 1 3.82 -14.37 16.02
CA MET A 1 3.18 -14.36 14.68
C MET A 1 3.37 -15.73 14.03
N ASN A 2 2.57 -16.14 13.03
CA ASN A 2 2.88 -17.32 12.20
C ASN A 2 2.44 -17.10 10.76
N TRP A 3 2.93 -17.93 9.83
CA TRP A 3 2.64 -17.79 8.40
C TRP A 3 1.16 -17.88 8.06
N LYS A 4 0.41 -18.77 8.71
CA LYS A 4 -1.03 -18.92 8.48
C LYS A 4 -1.79 -17.64 8.83
N LEU A 5 -1.47 -17.01 9.96
CA LEU A 5 -2.07 -15.74 10.37
C LEU A 5 -1.71 -14.60 9.42
N LEU A 6 -0.47 -14.56 8.91
CA LEU A 6 -0.04 -13.55 7.96
C LEU A 6 -0.75 -13.74 6.60
N GLU A 7 -0.78 -14.96 6.08
CA GLU A 7 -1.48 -15.31 4.84
C GLU A 7 -2.98 -14.99 4.91
N GLN A 8 -3.61 -15.16 6.08
CA GLN A 8 -5.02 -14.81 6.31
C GLN A 8 -5.34 -13.33 6.15
N ARG A 9 -4.34 -12.44 6.19
CA ARG A 9 -4.53 -11.01 5.90
C ARG A 9 -4.63 -10.71 4.41
N SER A 10 -4.27 -11.66 3.54
CA SER A 10 -4.37 -11.48 2.09
C SER A 10 -5.81 -11.18 1.69
N TYR A 11 -5.99 -10.21 0.81
CA TYR A 11 -7.27 -9.95 0.18
C TYR A 11 -7.29 -10.68 -1.17
N THR A 12 -7.84 -11.89 -1.21
CA THR A 12 -7.84 -12.74 -2.43
C THR A 12 -9.21 -13.33 -2.75
N PRO A 13 -10.27 -12.51 -2.86
CA PRO A 13 -11.62 -13.01 -3.06
C PRO A 13 -11.83 -13.66 -4.44
N TYR A 14 -10.94 -13.42 -5.41
CA TYR A 14 -11.12 -13.88 -6.79
C TYR A 14 -10.41 -15.21 -7.02
N SER A 15 -9.15 -15.33 -6.58
CA SER A 15 -8.36 -16.55 -6.81
C SER A 15 -8.39 -17.54 -5.65
N ASN A 16 -8.74 -17.09 -4.42
CA ASN A 16 -8.53 -17.85 -3.18
C ASN A 16 -7.08 -18.33 -2.98
N THR A 17 -6.10 -17.56 -3.47
CA THR A 17 -4.67 -17.90 -3.40
C THR A 17 -3.91 -16.92 -2.51
N PRO A 18 -4.05 -17.03 -1.16
CA PRO A 18 -3.32 -16.17 -0.24
C PRO A 18 -1.82 -16.41 -0.36
N LYS A 19 -1.05 -15.33 -0.30
CA LYS A 19 0.41 -15.36 -0.36
C LYS A 19 0.96 -14.28 0.56
N ALA A 20 2.06 -14.59 1.22
CA ALA A 20 2.73 -13.65 2.11
C ALA A 20 4.25 -13.80 2.02
N CYS A 21 4.94 -12.72 2.35
CA CYS A 21 6.38 -12.69 2.62
C CYS A 21 6.68 -11.61 3.66
N ILE A 22 7.91 -11.59 4.14
CA ILE A 22 8.38 -10.52 5.03
C ILE A 22 9.69 -9.98 4.45
N ILE A 23 9.77 -8.67 4.24
CA ILE A 23 11.04 -8.01 3.94
C ILE A 23 11.73 -7.65 5.24
N VAL A 24 13.01 -7.99 5.34
CA VAL A 24 13.90 -7.49 6.39
C VAL A 24 14.65 -6.31 5.80
N GLY A 25 14.47 -5.14 6.39
CA GLY A 25 15.22 -3.95 6.02
C GLY A 25 16.59 -3.91 6.68
N LYS A 26 17.52 -3.13 6.13
CA LYS A 26 18.88 -2.96 6.68
C LYS A 26 18.89 -2.39 8.10
N SER A 27 17.82 -1.69 8.50
CA SER A 27 17.64 -1.25 9.89
C SER A 27 17.38 -2.40 10.88
N GLY A 28 17.07 -3.60 10.39
CA GLY A 28 16.59 -4.74 11.18
C GLY A 28 15.06 -4.79 11.33
N ASN A 29 14.33 -3.83 10.77
CA ASN A 29 12.87 -3.80 10.79
C ASN A 29 12.27 -4.86 9.86
N TYR A 30 11.08 -5.35 10.23
CA TYR A 30 10.31 -6.32 9.47
C TYR A 30 9.08 -5.67 8.82
N TYR A 31 8.93 -5.89 7.52
CA TYR A 31 7.84 -5.35 6.71
C TYR A 31 6.97 -6.49 6.17
N PRO A 32 5.74 -6.68 6.68
CA PRO A 32 4.84 -7.72 6.19
C PRO A 32 4.30 -7.35 4.82
N GLY A 33 4.29 -8.30 3.89
CA GLY A 33 3.58 -8.17 2.62
C GLY A 33 2.61 -9.33 2.45
N VAL A 34 1.42 -9.02 1.94
CA VAL A 34 0.41 -10.01 1.56
C VAL A 34 -0.15 -9.72 0.18
N ARG A 35 -0.66 -10.76 -0.49
CA ARG A 35 -1.32 -10.59 -1.80
C ARG A 35 -2.62 -9.83 -1.62
N ILE A 36 -2.80 -8.77 -2.40
CA ILE A 36 -4.00 -7.96 -2.42
C ILE A 36 -4.49 -7.90 -3.85
N GLU A 37 -5.56 -8.63 -4.13
CA GLU A 37 -6.20 -8.62 -5.42
C GLU A 37 -7.09 -7.41 -5.59
N ASN A 38 -7.46 -7.17 -6.85
CA ASN A 38 -8.41 -6.15 -7.20
C ASN A 38 -9.30 -6.70 -8.31
N ILE A 39 -10.55 -6.23 -8.38
CA ILE A 39 -11.51 -6.58 -9.41
C ILE A 39 -10.97 -6.30 -10.82
N SER A 40 -10.16 -5.26 -10.96
CA SER A 40 -9.28 -5.08 -12.09
C SER A 40 -8.01 -5.88 -11.84
N PHE A 41 -7.99 -7.15 -12.29
CA PHE A 41 -6.92 -8.09 -11.99
C PHE A 41 -5.48 -7.57 -12.22
N PRO A 42 -5.19 -6.76 -13.26
CA PRO A 42 -3.86 -6.16 -13.44
C PRO A 42 -3.40 -5.24 -12.30
N LEU A 43 -4.32 -4.78 -11.44
CA LEU A 43 -4.01 -3.95 -10.27
C LEU A 43 -3.70 -4.75 -9.01
N THR A 44 -3.71 -6.09 -9.09
CA THR A 44 -3.27 -6.96 -8.00
C THR A 44 -1.86 -6.56 -7.54
N ILE A 45 -1.67 -6.42 -6.23
CA ILE A 45 -0.39 -6.12 -5.59
C ILE A 45 0.15 -7.43 -5.01
N PRO A 46 1.22 -8.01 -5.56
CA PRO A 46 1.89 -9.15 -4.97
C PRO A 46 2.47 -8.83 -3.60
N ALA A 47 2.58 -9.85 -2.75
CA ALA A 47 3.09 -9.69 -1.39
C ALA A 47 4.49 -9.05 -1.34
N ILE A 48 5.39 -9.45 -2.25
CA ILE A 48 6.76 -8.90 -2.26
C ILE A 48 6.81 -7.45 -2.75
N GLN A 49 5.97 -7.07 -3.72
CA GLN A 49 5.83 -5.68 -4.14
C GLN A 49 5.37 -4.82 -2.96
N ALA A 50 4.33 -5.27 -2.24
CA ALA A 50 3.83 -4.58 -1.06
C ALA A 50 4.94 -4.38 -0.01
N ALA A 51 5.58 -5.47 0.43
CA ALA A 51 6.59 -5.41 1.50
C ALA A 51 7.82 -4.56 1.13
N CYS A 52 8.35 -4.68 -0.09
CA CYS A 52 9.47 -3.86 -0.54
C CYS A 52 9.10 -2.38 -0.56
N CYS A 53 7.93 -2.03 -1.09
CA CYS A 53 7.47 -0.66 -1.13
C CYS A 53 7.22 -0.08 0.26
N PHE A 54 6.74 -0.86 1.24
CA PHE A 54 6.61 -0.39 2.63
C PHE A 54 7.98 -0.07 3.25
N CYS A 55 8.95 -0.97 3.05
CA CYS A 55 10.32 -0.78 3.53
C CYS A 55 10.92 0.53 3.00
N LEU A 56 10.78 0.76 1.70
CA LEU A 56 11.25 1.96 1.02
C LEU A 56 10.52 3.23 1.47
N ALA A 57 9.18 3.17 1.56
CA ALA A 57 8.34 4.30 1.99
C ALA A 57 8.60 4.72 3.43
N ASP A 58 9.07 3.81 4.27
CA ASP A 58 9.46 4.08 5.66
C ASP A 58 10.92 4.54 5.79
N GLY A 59 11.60 4.80 4.67
CA GLY A 59 12.98 5.30 4.63
C GLY A 59 14.05 4.23 4.89
N ASP A 60 13.69 2.95 4.84
CA ASP A 60 14.60 1.82 4.99
C ASP A 60 14.99 1.23 3.62
N THR A 61 15.93 0.30 3.60
CA THR A 61 16.40 -0.39 2.40
C THR A 61 16.17 -1.89 2.54
N PRO A 62 15.44 -2.53 1.60
CA PRO A 62 15.30 -3.99 1.59
C PRO A 62 16.66 -4.70 1.59
N GLU A 63 16.86 -5.69 2.46
CA GLU A 63 18.09 -6.50 2.54
C GLU A 63 17.82 -7.99 2.26
N SER A 64 16.78 -8.54 2.87
CA SER A 64 16.41 -9.94 2.67
C SER A 64 14.91 -10.13 2.62
N VAL A 65 14.49 -11.27 2.08
CA VAL A 65 13.09 -11.70 2.04
C VAL A 65 12.96 -13.05 2.75
N LEU A 66 12.10 -13.07 3.76
CA LEU A 66 11.67 -14.30 4.42
C LEU A 66 10.48 -14.89 3.66
N LEU A 67 10.58 -16.17 3.35
CA LEU A 67 9.58 -16.95 2.64
C LEU A 67 9.17 -18.15 3.50
N LYS A 68 7.90 -18.53 3.43
CA LYS A 68 7.38 -19.72 4.13
C LYS A 68 7.97 -21.02 3.59
N ASP A 69 8.07 -21.10 2.27
CA ASP A 69 8.51 -22.25 1.48
C ASP A 69 8.99 -21.78 0.09
N ASP A 70 9.48 -22.71 -0.73
CA ASP A 70 9.92 -22.45 -2.10
C ASP A 70 8.74 -22.33 -3.11
N SER A 71 7.50 -22.19 -2.64
CA SER A 71 6.38 -22.00 -3.56
C SER A 71 6.49 -20.66 -4.29
N TYR A 72 5.91 -20.63 -5.49
CA TYR A 72 5.91 -19.45 -6.34
C TYR A 72 5.32 -18.24 -5.62
N LEU A 73 6.06 -17.13 -5.68
CA LEU A 73 5.64 -15.79 -5.29
C LEU A 73 5.76 -14.87 -6.51
N GLU A 74 4.68 -14.21 -6.89
CA GLU A 74 4.68 -13.36 -8.09
C GLU A 74 5.72 -12.24 -7.99
N GLN A 75 6.39 -11.99 -9.11
CA GLN A 75 7.42 -10.95 -9.24
C GLN A 75 8.66 -11.14 -8.34
N LEU A 76 8.81 -12.28 -7.64
CA LEU A 76 9.94 -12.53 -6.73
C LEU A 76 11.30 -12.26 -7.38
N ASP A 77 11.52 -12.79 -8.58
CA ASP A 77 12.81 -12.66 -9.28
C ASP A 77 13.14 -11.20 -9.63
N PHE A 78 12.13 -10.38 -9.96
CA PHE A 78 12.34 -8.95 -10.18
C PHE A 78 12.81 -8.27 -8.91
N TRP A 79 12.07 -8.40 -7.81
CA TRP A 79 12.38 -7.71 -6.55
C TRP A 79 13.68 -8.18 -5.92
N VAL A 80 13.99 -9.48 -6.04
CA VAL A 80 15.28 -10.04 -5.60
C VAL A 80 16.43 -9.42 -6.40
N LYS A 81 16.29 -9.28 -7.71
CA LYS A 81 17.31 -8.66 -8.56
C LYS A 81 17.43 -7.16 -8.33
N GLU A 82 16.31 -6.46 -8.15
CA GLU A 82 16.25 -5.00 -8.00
C GLU A 82 17.04 -4.54 -6.76
N PHE A 83 16.93 -5.27 -5.65
CA PHE A 83 17.55 -4.89 -4.38
C PHE A 83 18.64 -5.84 -3.89
N ASP A 84 19.07 -6.80 -4.73
CA ASP A 84 20.02 -7.86 -4.36
C ASP A 84 19.61 -8.61 -3.08
N LEU A 85 18.32 -8.98 -2.99
CA LEU A 85 17.75 -9.55 -1.77
C LEU A 85 18.30 -10.95 -1.50
N LYS A 86 18.71 -11.18 -0.25
CA LYS A 86 18.94 -12.55 0.23
C LYS A 86 17.59 -13.24 0.39
N LYS A 87 17.44 -14.44 -0.18
CA LYS A 87 16.24 -15.27 0.00
C LYS A 87 16.43 -16.22 1.16
N GLU A 88 15.51 -16.21 2.11
CA GLU A 88 15.56 -17.06 3.30
C GLU A 88 14.24 -17.80 3.47
N VAL A 89 14.27 -19.13 3.39
CA VAL A 89 13.10 -19.95 3.69
C VAL A 89 13.07 -20.23 5.19
N VAL A 90 12.04 -19.77 5.87
CA VAL A 90 11.91 -19.83 7.32
C VAL A 90 10.56 -20.46 7.69
N THR A 91 10.58 -21.56 8.44
CA THR A 91 9.35 -22.29 8.80
C THR A 91 8.57 -21.66 9.96
N ASN A 92 9.25 -20.89 10.83
CA ASN A 92 8.65 -20.24 12.00
C ASN A 92 9.03 -18.76 12.08
N ILE A 93 8.03 -17.89 12.25
CA ILE A 93 8.17 -16.43 12.39
C ILE A 93 7.62 -15.92 13.73
N GLU A 94 7.59 -16.77 14.77
CA GLU A 94 7.08 -16.41 16.10
C GLU A 94 7.78 -15.20 16.71
N ASN A 95 9.09 -15.08 16.49
CA ASN A 95 9.93 -14.00 16.99
C ASN A 95 9.89 -12.73 16.12
N VAL A 96 9.21 -12.77 14.96
CA VAL A 96 9.07 -11.58 14.11
C VAL A 96 8.04 -10.65 14.73
N GLN A 97 8.47 -9.40 14.96
CA GLN A 97 7.62 -8.32 15.45
C GLN A 97 7.65 -7.19 14.41
N PHE A 98 6.46 -6.83 13.91
CA PHE A 98 6.32 -5.68 13.02
C PHE A 98 6.27 -4.40 13.84
N GLY A 99 6.82 -3.31 13.29
CA GLY A 99 6.66 -1.97 13.87
C GLY A 99 5.20 -1.51 13.87
N ASP A 100 4.95 -0.33 14.45
CA ASP A 100 3.65 0.30 14.35
C ASP A 100 3.45 0.90 12.94
N ALA A 101 2.31 0.62 12.33
CA ALA A 101 1.95 1.17 11.03
C ALA A 101 0.98 2.35 11.14
N THR A 102 0.47 2.66 12.34
CA THR A 102 -0.45 3.78 12.53
C THR A 102 0.23 4.99 13.13
N ILE A 103 -0.37 6.15 12.84
CA ILE A 103 0.05 7.45 13.33
C ILE A 103 -1.18 8.08 13.98
N SER A 104 -1.07 8.42 15.27
CA SER A 104 -2.10 9.21 15.95
C SER A 104 -1.97 10.68 15.54
N LEU A 105 -3.02 11.23 14.95
CA LEU A 105 -3.08 12.62 14.51
C LEU A 105 -4.43 13.21 14.86
N GLU A 106 -4.44 14.47 15.27
CA GLU A 106 -5.66 15.27 15.29
C GLU A 106 -6.04 15.67 13.86
N PRO A 107 -7.34 15.86 13.53
CA PRO A 107 -7.78 16.26 12.19
C PRO A 107 -7.08 17.52 11.66
N SER A 108 -6.74 18.46 12.54
CA SER A 108 -6.02 19.69 12.19
C SER A 108 -4.57 19.47 11.73
N GLN A 109 -3.99 18.31 12.01
CA GLN A 109 -2.60 17.96 11.67
C GLN A 109 -2.47 17.22 10.34
N VAL A 110 -3.57 16.69 9.78
CA VAL A 110 -3.60 15.85 8.57
C VAL A 110 -2.88 16.53 7.39
N LYS A 111 -3.22 17.80 7.10
CA LYS A 111 -2.60 18.54 5.98
C LYS A 111 -1.08 18.68 6.15
N ASN A 112 -0.63 19.08 7.33
CA ASN A 112 0.81 19.25 7.59
C ASN A 112 1.54 17.92 7.52
N LYS A 113 0.92 16.84 7.99
CA LYS A 113 1.51 15.50 7.91
C LYS A 113 1.61 15.02 6.46
N LEU A 114 0.59 15.25 5.63
CA LEU A 114 0.66 14.95 4.20
C LEU A 114 1.80 15.69 3.51
N ILE A 115 1.99 16.98 3.80
CA ILE A 115 3.10 17.78 3.25
C ILE A 115 4.45 17.18 3.68
N GLU A 116 4.58 16.81 4.95
CA GLU A 116 5.80 16.22 5.49
C GLU A 116 6.17 14.91 4.77
N LEU A 117 5.18 14.04 4.54
CA LEU A 117 5.36 12.72 3.92
C LEU A 117 5.86 12.81 2.47
N LEU A 118 5.68 13.93 1.77
CA LEU A 118 6.16 14.06 0.38
C LEU A 118 7.67 13.85 0.24
N LYS A 119 8.45 14.10 1.30
CA LYS A 119 9.90 13.90 1.31
C LYS A 119 10.29 12.41 1.24
N ASP A 120 9.37 11.52 1.61
CA ASP A 120 9.59 10.07 1.68
C ASP A 120 9.18 9.38 0.37
N ALA A 121 8.54 10.11 -0.56
CA ALA A 121 8.19 9.59 -1.88
C ALA A 121 9.44 9.30 -2.73
N ILE A 122 9.42 8.18 -3.45
CA ILE A 122 10.47 7.80 -4.39
C ILE A 122 9.94 7.98 -5.81
N THR A 123 10.43 9.00 -6.50
CA THR A 123 9.89 9.51 -7.78
C THR A 123 10.96 9.60 -8.87
N ILE A 124 11.75 8.54 -9.04
CA ILE A 124 12.94 8.54 -9.93
C ILE A 124 12.63 8.82 -11.40
N HIS A 125 11.39 8.58 -11.85
CA HIS A 125 10.96 8.79 -13.24
C HIS A 125 10.07 10.03 -13.38
N SER A 126 9.11 10.20 -12.49
CA SER A 126 8.07 11.23 -12.66
C SER A 126 8.42 12.58 -12.04
N ASP A 127 9.29 12.60 -11.03
CA ASP A 127 9.45 13.74 -10.12
C ASP A 127 8.07 14.26 -9.64
N PHE A 128 7.14 13.36 -9.32
CA PHE A 128 5.77 13.71 -8.91
C PHE A 128 5.44 13.08 -7.54
N PRO A 129 5.79 13.75 -6.43
CA PRO A 129 5.57 13.21 -5.10
C PRO A 129 4.10 13.33 -4.70
N VAL A 130 3.53 12.24 -4.21
CA VAL A 130 2.16 12.13 -3.70
C VAL A 130 2.21 11.49 -2.32
N SER A 131 1.43 12.00 -1.38
CA SER A 131 1.21 11.39 -0.08
C SER A 131 -0.26 11.10 0.14
N ALA A 132 -0.51 10.05 0.91
CA ALA A 132 -1.82 9.60 1.34
C ALA A 132 -1.80 9.30 2.84
N LEU A 133 -2.91 9.60 3.51
CA LEU A 133 -3.22 9.18 4.87
C LEU A 133 -4.56 8.47 4.86
N LEU A 134 -4.57 7.20 5.21
CA LEU A 134 -5.76 6.37 5.33
C LEU A 134 -6.19 6.33 6.79
N LEU A 135 -7.36 6.87 7.09
CA LEU A 135 -7.94 6.84 8.43
C LEU A 135 -8.54 5.46 8.73
N THR A 136 -8.22 4.96 9.92
CA THR A 136 -8.80 3.74 10.52
C THR A 136 -9.12 4.03 11.99
N PRO A 137 -9.92 3.19 12.66
CA PRO A 137 -10.15 3.30 14.11
C PRO A 137 -8.85 3.23 14.95
N ALA A 138 -7.79 2.61 14.41
CA ALA A 138 -6.49 2.49 15.08
C ALA A 138 -5.56 3.70 14.85
N GLY A 139 -5.98 4.67 14.04
CA GLY A 139 -5.18 5.82 13.61
C GLY A 139 -4.97 5.86 12.10
N TYR A 140 -4.07 6.75 11.66
CA TYR A 140 -3.79 6.93 10.24
C TYR A 140 -2.65 6.04 9.76
N VAL A 141 -2.83 5.37 8.62
CA VAL A 141 -1.75 4.67 7.91
C VAL A 141 -1.28 5.53 6.75
N SER A 142 0.02 5.80 6.70
CA SER A 142 0.61 6.62 5.64
C SER A 142 0.94 5.81 4.39
N GLY A 143 0.86 6.49 3.24
CA GLY A 143 1.42 6.02 1.99
C GLY A 143 2.06 7.15 1.20
N VAL A 144 3.08 6.80 0.43
CA VAL A 144 3.74 7.67 -0.56
C VAL A 144 3.93 6.86 -1.83
N ASN A 145 4.05 7.53 -2.99
CA ASN A 145 4.36 6.79 -4.20
C ASN A 145 5.83 6.32 -4.20
N VAL A 146 6.03 5.08 -4.64
CA VAL A 146 7.33 4.44 -4.74
C VAL A 146 7.51 3.96 -6.17
N GLU A 147 8.47 4.55 -6.86
CA GLU A 147 8.92 4.18 -8.20
C GLU A 147 10.19 3.33 -8.12
N VAL A 148 10.29 2.33 -8.99
CA VAL A 148 11.43 1.42 -9.12
C VAL A 148 11.90 1.35 -10.57
N SER A 149 12.96 0.61 -10.87
CA SER A 149 13.54 0.55 -12.22
C SER A 149 12.50 0.19 -13.30
N ASP A 150 11.60 -0.75 -13.00
CA ASP A 150 10.41 -1.04 -13.80
C ASP A 150 9.26 -0.13 -13.39
N TRP A 151 8.96 0.85 -14.25
CA TRP A 151 7.92 1.84 -14.03
C TRP A 151 6.51 1.23 -13.85
N THR A 152 6.27 -0.01 -14.31
CA THR A 152 4.98 -0.70 -14.15
C THR A 152 4.79 -1.33 -12.77
N LEU A 153 5.89 -1.53 -12.03
CA LEU A 153 5.90 -2.17 -10.71
C LEU A 153 5.96 -1.17 -9.56
N GLY A 154 6.00 0.12 -9.85
CA GLY A 154 5.81 1.17 -8.85
C GLY A 154 4.40 1.13 -8.23
N ILE A 155 4.29 1.62 -7.00
CA ILE A 155 3.02 1.75 -6.29
C ILE A 155 2.71 3.22 -6.00
N CYS A 156 1.44 3.60 -6.14
CA CYS A 156 0.99 4.95 -5.81
C CYS A 156 0.71 5.07 -4.31
N ALA A 157 0.70 6.30 -3.79
CA ALA A 157 0.53 6.56 -2.36
C ALA A 157 -0.74 5.92 -1.77
N GLU A 158 -1.85 5.99 -2.50
CA GLU A 158 -3.17 5.49 -2.08
C GLU A 158 -3.16 3.96 -1.97
N ARG A 159 -2.62 3.31 -3.00
CA ARG A 159 -2.47 1.85 -3.04
C ARG A 159 -1.50 1.36 -1.97
N LEU A 160 -0.43 2.11 -1.70
CA LEU A 160 0.51 1.78 -0.63
C LEU A 160 -0.17 1.87 0.73
N ALA A 161 -0.91 2.93 1.03
CA ALA A 161 -1.61 3.09 2.30
C ALA A 161 -2.64 1.97 2.55
N ILE A 162 -3.44 1.63 1.53
CA ILE A 162 -4.39 0.50 1.58
C ILE A 162 -3.64 -0.82 1.81
N ALA A 163 -2.60 -1.08 1.01
CA ALA A 163 -1.86 -2.33 1.10
C ALA A 163 -1.13 -2.49 2.45
N LYS A 164 -0.60 -1.40 2.99
CA LYS A 164 0.05 -1.37 4.30
C LYS A 164 -0.97 -1.69 5.39
N THR A 165 -2.12 -1.03 5.37
CA THR A 165 -3.25 -1.29 6.30
C THR A 165 -3.62 -2.79 6.32
N ILE A 166 -3.86 -3.37 5.14
CA ILE A 166 -4.22 -4.79 5.00
C ILE A 166 -3.09 -5.71 5.49
N SER A 167 -1.84 -5.46 5.06
CA SER A 167 -0.69 -6.31 5.40
C SER A 167 -0.36 -6.31 6.89
N TYR A 168 -0.61 -5.19 7.58
CA TYR A 168 -0.44 -5.08 9.03
C TYR A 168 -1.64 -5.66 9.80
N GLY A 169 -2.73 -6.03 9.13
CA GLY A 169 -3.92 -6.61 9.73
C GLY A 169 -4.78 -5.56 10.45
N ILE A 170 -4.73 -4.31 9.99
CA ILE A 170 -5.56 -3.23 10.50
C ILE A 170 -6.91 -3.31 9.77
N GLU A 171 -7.98 -3.37 10.55
CA GLU A 171 -9.35 -3.50 10.04
C GLU A 171 -10.05 -2.14 9.98
N ASN A 172 -11.10 -2.07 9.16
CA ASN A 172 -11.99 -0.91 8.99
C ASN A 172 -11.28 0.34 8.43
N LEU A 173 -11.55 0.65 7.17
CA LEU A 173 -11.03 1.82 6.48
C LEU A 173 -12.16 2.88 6.43
N GLU A 174 -11.89 4.10 6.88
CA GLU A 174 -12.93 5.12 7.10
C GLU A 174 -12.91 6.26 6.07
N SER A 175 -11.73 6.79 5.76
CA SER A 175 -11.56 7.85 4.77
C SER A 175 -10.10 7.93 4.33
N MET A 176 -9.84 8.60 3.21
CA MET A 176 -8.47 8.83 2.74
C MET A 176 -8.24 10.31 2.49
N SER A 177 -7.06 10.80 2.82
CA SER A 177 -6.63 12.16 2.52
C SER A 177 -5.40 12.15 1.63
N LEU A 178 -5.39 12.96 0.58
CA LEU A 178 -4.33 13.00 -0.44
C LEU A 178 -3.71 14.38 -0.55
N HIS A 179 -2.44 14.41 -0.91
CA HIS A 179 -1.74 15.65 -1.27
C HIS A 179 -0.67 15.40 -2.34
N THR A 180 -0.49 16.40 -3.21
CA THR A 180 0.66 16.55 -4.09
C THR A 180 0.91 18.03 -4.30
N LEU A 181 2.18 18.42 -4.44
CA LEU A 181 2.60 19.79 -4.76
C LEU A 181 2.53 20.09 -6.26
N LYS A 182 2.41 19.05 -7.09
CA LYS A 182 2.45 19.15 -8.55
C LYS A 182 1.08 18.83 -9.11
N GLY A 183 0.65 19.60 -10.11
CA GLY A 183 -0.67 19.48 -10.73
C GLY A 183 -1.69 20.49 -10.22
N GLU A 184 -2.76 20.66 -10.99
CA GLU A 184 -3.88 21.55 -10.66
C GLU A 184 -4.74 20.96 -9.53
N PHE A 185 -4.90 19.63 -9.51
CA PHE A 185 -5.69 18.90 -8.52
C PHE A 185 -4.89 17.72 -7.95
N SER A 186 -5.05 17.47 -6.64
CA SER A 186 -4.46 16.33 -5.94
C SER A 186 -5.32 15.08 -6.08
N SER A 187 -5.74 14.79 -7.31
CA SER A 187 -6.66 13.70 -7.62
C SER A 187 -5.92 12.37 -7.87
N PRO A 188 -6.48 11.23 -7.44
CA PRO A 188 -5.89 9.91 -7.67
C PRO A 188 -5.90 9.53 -9.16
N CYS A 189 -4.92 8.75 -9.59
CA CYS A 189 -4.89 8.19 -10.94
C CYS A 189 -5.99 7.14 -11.15
N GLY A 190 -6.27 6.76 -12.40
CA GLY A 190 -7.34 5.81 -12.74
C GLY A 190 -7.23 4.47 -12.01
N ALA A 191 -6.01 3.93 -11.88
CA ALA A 191 -5.75 2.71 -11.12
C ALA A 191 -6.07 2.87 -9.63
N CYS A 192 -5.65 3.98 -9.01
CA CYS A 192 -5.94 4.25 -7.61
C CYS A 192 -7.44 4.39 -7.36
N ARG A 193 -8.18 5.04 -8.25
CA ARG A 193 -9.64 5.17 -8.14
C ARG A 193 -10.33 3.81 -8.06
N GLN A 194 -9.90 2.84 -8.88
CA GLN A 194 -10.43 1.48 -8.85
C GLN A 194 -10.09 0.74 -7.54
N VAL A 195 -8.86 0.88 -7.03
CA VAL A 195 -8.44 0.25 -5.77
C VAL A 195 -9.17 0.87 -4.57
N ILE A 196 -9.28 2.21 -4.54
CA ILE A 196 -10.07 2.94 -3.53
C ILE A 196 -11.53 2.47 -3.59
N HIS A 197 -12.11 2.33 -4.78
CA HIS A 197 -13.49 1.84 -4.92
C HIS A 197 -13.75 0.48 -4.27
N GLU A 198 -12.77 -0.42 -4.31
CA GLU A 198 -12.91 -1.75 -3.75
C GLU A 198 -12.75 -1.82 -2.24
N HIS A 199 -11.93 -0.93 -1.65
CA HIS A 199 -11.57 -0.97 -0.24
C HIS A 199 -12.21 0.14 0.62
N LEU A 200 -12.70 1.20 -0.02
CA LEU A 200 -13.34 2.37 0.60
C LEU A 200 -14.67 2.71 -0.11
N PRO A 201 -15.59 1.74 -0.27
CA PRO A 201 -16.85 1.98 -0.98
C PRO A 201 -17.69 3.03 -0.24
N ASP A 202 -18.11 4.07 -0.95
CA ASP A 202 -18.94 5.17 -0.41
C ASP A 202 -18.31 5.95 0.77
N ASN A 203 -16.99 5.91 0.91
CA ASN A 203 -16.24 6.72 1.89
C ASN A 203 -15.75 8.05 1.31
N GLU A 204 -15.41 8.98 2.20
CA GLU A 204 -14.85 10.29 1.84
C GLU A 204 -13.37 10.19 1.45
N ILE A 205 -13.04 10.92 0.38
CA ILE A 205 -11.69 11.14 -0.11
C ILE A 205 -11.42 12.65 -0.13
N ASN A 206 -10.48 13.07 0.71
CA ASN A 206 -10.14 14.46 0.96
C ASN A 206 -8.91 14.86 0.14
N PHE A 207 -9.05 15.84 -0.75
CA PHE A 207 -7.94 16.36 -1.54
C PHE A 207 -7.43 17.67 -0.95
N PHE A 208 -6.27 17.63 -0.32
CA PHE A 208 -5.55 18.82 0.10
C PHE A 208 -4.73 19.34 -1.07
N HIS A 209 -5.12 20.47 -1.65
CA HIS A 209 -4.51 21.03 -2.84
C HIS A 209 -3.24 21.85 -2.55
N ALA A 210 -2.38 22.01 -3.57
CA ALA A 210 -1.14 22.78 -3.47
C ALA A 210 -1.37 24.28 -3.20
N ASP A 211 -2.50 24.83 -3.67
CA ASP A 211 -2.92 26.21 -3.38
C ASP A 211 -3.46 26.39 -1.95
N GLY A 212 -3.53 25.30 -1.19
CA GLY A 212 -3.96 25.26 0.19
C GLY A 212 -5.45 25.01 0.40
N THR A 213 -6.25 24.92 -0.67
CA THR A 213 -7.67 24.58 -0.61
C THR A 213 -7.90 23.10 -0.32
N LEU A 214 -9.14 22.75 0.04
CA LEU A 214 -9.60 21.38 0.29
C LEU A 214 -10.84 21.13 -0.58
N SER A 215 -10.85 20.02 -1.31
CA SER A 215 -12.09 19.46 -1.86
C SER A 215 -12.36 18.07 -1.28
N VAL A 216 -13.63 17.77 -1.04
CA VAL A 216 -14.09 16.50 -0.48
C VAL A 216 -14.96 15.84 -1.52
N HIS A 217 -14.66 14.57 -1.81
CA HIS A 217 -15.37 13.74 -2.77
C HIS A 217 -15.71 12.42 -2.13
N TYR A 218 -16.75 11.75 -2.59
CA TYR A 218 -16.96 10.35 -2.27
C TYR A 218 -16.28 9.46 -3.30
N THR A 219 -15.95 8.24 -2.91
CA THR A 219 -15.36 7.24 -3.82
C THR A 219 -16.20 7.03 -5.09
N SER A 220 -17.52 7.18 -5.02
CA SER A 220 -18.45 7.11 -6.15
C SER A 220 -18.34 8.28 -7.14
N ASP A 221 -17.89 9.46 -6.68
CA ASP A 221 -17.60 10.61 -7.55
C ASP A 221 -16.33 10.38 -8.37
N LEU A 222 -15.38 9.61 -7.82
CA LEU A 222 -14.08 9.39 -8.45
C LEU A 222 -14.14 8.35 -9.57
N LEU A 223 -15.03 7.36 -9.46
CA LEU A 223 -15.24 6.31 -10.43
C LEU A 223 -16.75 6.06 -10.63
N PRO A 224 -17.45 6.95 -11.34
CA PRO A 224 -18.89 6.80 -11.55
C PRO A 224 -19.20 5.54 -12.36
N LEU A 225 -20.30 4.87 -12.02
CA LEU A 225 -20.74 3.62 -12.66
C LEU A 225 -19.65 2.53 -12.63
N SER A 226 -18.90 2.47 -11.53
CA SER A 226 -17.82 1.52 -11.31
C SER A 226 -18.28 0.06 -11.43
N PHE A 227 -17.34 -0.78 -11.85
CA PHE A 227 -17.50 -2.22 -11.79
C PHE A 227 -17.12 -2.72 -10.39
N SER A 228 -18.01 -3.49 -9.76
CA SER A 228 -17.84 -4.02 -8.41
C SER A 228 -17.74 -5.54 -8.41
N SER A 229 -17.20 -6.12 -7.33
CA SER A 229 -17.11 -7.58 -7.15
C SER A 229 -18.47 -8.29 -7.18
N THR A 230 -19.55 -7.62 -6.77
CA THR A 230 -20.93 -8.13 -6.89
C THR A 230 -21.36 -8.35 -8.34
N SER A 231 -20.63 -7.80 -9.32
CA SER A 231 -20.87 -8.01 -10.74
C SER A 231 -20.27 -9.33 -11.27
N LEU A 232 -19.43 -10.02 -10.49
CA LEU A 232 -18.81 -11.31 -10.86
C LEU A 232 -19.59 -12.55 -10.39
N THR A 233 -20.91 -12.46 -10.23
CA THR A 233 -21.74 -13.62 -9.90
C THR A 233 -21.78 -14.63 -11.06
N LYS A 234 -21.50 -15.90 -10.77
CA LYS A 234 -21.82 -17.02 -11.66
C LYS A 234 -23.32 -17.34 -11.61
#